data_AF-A0A6A7MAU9-F1
#
_entry.id   AF-A0A6A7MAU9-F1
#
_cell.length_a   1.000
_cell.length_b   1.000
_cell.length_c   1.000
_cell.angle_alpha   90.00
_cell.angle_beta   90.00
_cell.angle_gamma   90.00
#
_symmetry.space_group_name_H-M   'P 1'
#
loop_
_entity.id
_entity.type
_entity.pdbx_description
1 polymer ?
#
loop_
_entity_poly.entity_id
_entity_poly.type
_entity_poly.pdbx_seq_one_letter_code
_entity_poly.pdbx_strand_id
1 'polypeptide(L)'
;MITVHHLENSRSQRVLWMLEELGLDYEVKLYKREATMQAPTSLRAVHPLGKSPVITDGDKTLAESGAILEYLVETYGNGRFAPRHGTPERLHYTYFLHYAEGSLMPLLFMKRAKSPQKLDLRDYYLSTRRAVPAFVPARIPPRCP
;
A
#
# COMPACT_ATOMS: atom_id res chain seq x y z
N MET A 1 16.15 -12.34 1.60
CA MET A 1 15.49 -11.50 2.61
C MET A 1 14.93 -10.28 1.89
N ILE A 2 13.64 -9.99 2.09
CA ILE A 2 12.95 -8.92 1.37
C ILE A 2 13.19 -7.59 2.09
N THR A 3 13.54 -6.54 1.37
CA THR A 3 13.60 -5.16 1.88
C THR A 3 12.54 -4.32 1.20
N VAL A 4 11.65 -3.70 1.98
CA VAL A 4 10.66 -2.74 1.50
C VAL A 4 11.20 -1.33 1.65
N HIS A 5 11.37 -0.64 0.53
CA HIS A 5 11.81 0.75 0.48
C HIS A 5 10.61 1.68 0.61
N HIS A 6 10.26 2.04 1.85
CA HIS A 6 9.10 2.86 2.18
C HIS A 6 9.42 4.36 2.17
N LEU A 7 8.78 5.12 1.29
CA LEU A 7 8.79 6.59 1.35
C LEU A 7 7.64 7.11 2.21
N GLU A 8 7.88 8.15 2.99
CA GLU A 8 6.85 8.86 3.74
C GLU A 8 5.65 9.27 2.86
N ASN A 9 4.43 9.09 3.37
CA ASN A 9 3.19 9.36 2.64
C ASN A 9 3.16 8.66 1.26
N SER A 10 3.62 7.40 1.21
CA SER A 10 3.57 6.56 0.01
C SER A 10 2.54 5.44 0.14
N ARG A 11 2.30 4.77 -0.99
CA ARG A 11 1.32 3.68 -1.13
C ARG A 11 1.94 2.31 -0.84
N SER A 12 3.06 2.23 -0.10
CA SER A 12 3.69 0.93 0.16
C SER A 12 2.95 0.07 1.19
N GLN A 13 1.93 0.62 1.85
CA GLN A 13 1.13 -0.09 2.87
C GLN A 13 0.53 -1.39 2.32
N ARG A 14 0.09 -1.42 1.05
CA ARG A 14 -0.41 -2.65 0.42
C ARG A 14 0.63 -3.76 0.31
N VAL A 15 1.91 -3.38 0.10
CA VAL A 15 3.01 -4.35 0.03
C VAL A 15 3.30 -4.90 1.42
N LEU A 16 3.35 -4.03 2.44
CA LEU A 16 3.52 -4.46 3.82
C LEU A 16 2.41 -5.43 4.22
N TRP A 17 1.15 -5.09 3.94
CA TRP A 17 0.02 -5.96 4.26
C TRP A 17 0.15 -7.33 3.56
N MET A 18 0.48 -7.37 2.27
CA MET A 18 0.66 -8.65 1.58
C MET A 18 1.81 -9.49 2.19
N LEU A 19 2.92 -8.87 2.60
CA LEU A 19 4.01 -9.58 3.26
C LEU A 19 3.58 -10.20 4.59
N GLU A 20 2.77 -9.48 5.38
CA GLU A 20 2.16 -10.01 6.62
C GLU A 20 1.21 -11.18 6.33
N GLU A 21 0.32 -11.07 5.34
CA GLU A 21 -0.62 -12.14 4.96
C GLU A 21 0.10 -13.40 4.45
N LEU A 22 1.23 -13.21 3.78
CA LEU A 22 2.09 -14.30 3.33
C LEU A 22 2.94 -14.89 4.47
N GLY A 23 3.07 -14.21 5.60
CA GLY A 23 3.91 -14.60 6.73
C GLY A 23 5.40 -14.57 6.40
N LEU A 24 5.84 -13.61 5.60
CA LEU A 24 7.24 -13.48 5.16
C LEU A 24 8.02 -12.55 6.08
N ASP A 25 9.28 -12.90 6.35
CA ASP A 25 10.22 -12.01 7.01
C ASP A 25 10.70 -10.91 6.04
N TYR A 26 10.66 -9.66 6.49
CA TYR A 26 11.11 -8.52 5.71
C TYR A 26 11.66 -7.40 6.59
N GLU A 27 12.49 -6.55 5.98
CA GLU A 27 12.95 -5.31 6.58
C GLU A 27 12.29 -4.10 5.92
N VAL A 28 12.02 -3.05 6.71
CA VAL A 28 11.53 -1.77 6.19
C VAL A 28 12.64 -0.73 6.21
N LYS A 29 13.07 -0.30 5.03
CA LYS A 29 13.95 0.86 4.89
C LYS A 29 13.11 2.12 4.68
N LEU A 30 13.10 2.99 5.69
CA LEU A 30 12.33 4.23 5.68
C LEU A 30 13.09 5.37 4.98
N TYR A 31 12.38 6.09 4.13
CA TYR A 31 12.84 7.28 3.44
C TYR A 31 11.90 8.45 3.77
N LYS A 32 12.48 9.60 4.11
CA LYS A 32 11.73 10.85 4.31
C LYS A 32 11.71 11.64 3.01
N ARG A 33 10.66 12.42 2.80
CA ARG A 33 10.63 13.36 1.68
C ARG A 33 11.50 14.56 1.98
N GLU A 34 12.08 15.12 0.93
CA GLU A 34 12.74 16.42 1.01
C GLU A 34 11.71 17.53 1.27
N ALA A 35 12.15 18.71 1.69
CA ALA A 35 11.26 19.87 1.89
C ALA A 35 10.46 20.24 0.63
N THR A 36 10.95 19.87 -0.56
CA THR A 36 10.28 20.02 -1.86
C THR A 36 9.21 18.95 -2.13
N MET A 37 8.89 18.11 -1.15
CA MET A 37 8.03 16.93 -1.25
C MET A 37 8.51 15.83 -2.22
N GLN A 38 9.70 15.98 -2.79
CA GLN A 38 10.32 14.98 -3.66
C GLN A 38 10.94 13.84 -2.85
N ALA A 39 11.14 12.71 -3.52
CA ALA A 39 11.90 11.61 -2.95
C ALA A 39 13.39 11.98 -2.85
N PRO A 40 14.09 11.49 -1.82
CA PRO A 40 15.52 11.73 -1.64
C PRO A 40 16.31 11.00 -2.73
N THR A 41 17.52 11.49 -3.03
CA THR A 41 18.43 10.87 -4.01
C THR A 41 18.78 9.42 -3.65
N SER A 42 18.81 9.09 -2.35
CA SER A 42 19.04 7.74 -1.85
C SER A 42 17.95 6.73 -2.25
N LEU A 43 16.71 7.16 -2.50
CA LEU A 43 15.66 6.28 -3.04
C LEU A 43 15.80 6.11 -4.54
N ARG A 44 16.17 7.18 -5.26
CA ARG A 44 16.45 7.12 -6.71
C ARG A 44 17.63 6.19 -7.03
N ALA A 45 18.62 6.12 -6.13
CA ALA A 45 19.74 5.20 -6.25
C ALA A 45 19.34 3.72 -6.15
N VAL A 46 18.20 3.41 -5.50
CA VAL A 46 17.64 2.04 -5.46
C VAL A 46 16.88 1.74 -6.75
N HIS A 47 16.00 2.65 -7.18
CA HIS A 47 15.24 2.48 -8.41
C HIS A 47 15.07 3.82 -9.15
N PRO A 48 15.34 3.89 -10.47
CA PRO A 48 15.32 5.15 -11.24
C PRO A 48 14.03 5.96 -11.15
N LEU A 49 12.90 5.28 -10.94
CA LEU A 49 11.59 5.92 -10.79
C LEU A 49 11.53 6.88 -9.58
N GLY A 50 12.33 6.64 -8.53
CA GLY A 50 12.35 7.49 -7.34
C GLY A 50 11.02 7.59 -6.62
N LYS A 51 10.20 6.54 -6.68
CA LYS A 51 8.88 6.45 -6.03
C LYS A 51 8.83 5.20 -5.16
N SER A 52 7.87 5.16 -4.25
CA SER A 52 7.55 4.02 -3.40
C SER A 52 6.12 3.56 -3.69
N PRO A 53 5.80 2.25 -3.63
CA PRO A 53 6.68 1.15 -3.17
C PRO A 53 7.77 0.74 -4.16
N VAL A 54 8.90 0.31 -3.59
CA VAL A 54 9.94 -0.51 -4.23
C VAL A 54 10.31 -1.61 -3.24
N ILE A 55 10.55 -2.82 -3.73
CA ILE A 55 11.14 -3.90 -2.94
C ILE A 55 12.46 -4.36 -3.55
N THR A 56 13.34 -4.85 -2.69
CA THR A 56 14.49 -5.67 -3.08
C THR A 56 14.32 -7.05 -2.51
N ASP A 57 14.51 -8.08 -3.32
CA ASP A 57 14.46 -9.48 -2.91
C ASP A 57 15.63 -10.24 -3.56
N GLY A 58 16.70 -10.44 -2.77
CA GLY A 58 17.98 -10.95 -3.29
C GLY A 58 18.59 -10.00 -4.32
N ASP A 59 18.71 -10.47 -5.55
CA ASP A 59 19.25 -9.75 -6.71
C ASP A 59 18.18 -8.93 -7.47
N LYS A 60 16.90 -9.07 -7.12
CA LYS A 60 15.79 -8.42 -7.82
C LYS A 60 15.39 -7.13 -7.12
N THR A 61 15.20 -6.07 -7.90
CA THR A 61 14.58 -4.83 -7.43
C THR A 61 13.36 -4.53 -8.28
N LEU A 62 12.19 -4.48 -7.64
CA LEU A 62 10.91 -4.26 -8.32
C LEU A 62 10.25 -2.97 -7.84
N ALA A 63 9.73 -2.21 -8.79
CA ALA A 63 8.82 -1.09 -8.56
C ALA A 63 7.42 -1.47 -9.07
N GLU A 64 6.46 -0.56 -8.88
CA GLU A 64 5.04 -0.71 -9.21
C GLU A 64 4.29 -1.68 -8.28
N SER A 65 3.35 -1.12 -7.53
CA SER A 65 2.66 -1.83 -6.45
C SER A 65 1.82 -3.03 -6.93
N GLY A 66 1.29 -2.98 -8.15
CA GLY A 66 0.60 -4.10 -8.81
C GLY A 66 1.54 -5.27 -9.07
N ALA A 67 2.62 -5.00 -9.79
CA ALA A 67 3.63 -5.98 -10.15
C ALA A 67 4.31 -6.61 -8.92
N ILE A 68 4.58 -5.80 -7.88
CA ILE A 68 5.13 -6.29 -6.61
C ILE A 68 4.18 -7.31 -5.97
N LEU A 69 2.86 -7.03 -5.93
CA LEU A 69 1.90 -7.97 -5.35
C LEU A 69 1.80 -9.28 -6.15
N GLU A 70 1.78 -9.20 -7.48
CA GLU A 70 1.79 -10.41 -8.33
C GLU A 70 3.05 -11.23 -8.10
N TYR A 71 4.22 -10.59 -8.11
CA TYR A 71 5.49 -11.25 -7.81
C TYR A 71 5.46 -11.99 -6.47
N LEU A 72 5.00 -11.32 -5.40
CA LEU A 72 4.95 -11.93 -4.07
C LEU A 72 3.97 -13.12 -4.02
N VAL A 73 2.80 -12.99 -4.63
CA VAL A 73 1.80 -14.05 -4.66
C VAL A 73 2.27 -15.25 -5.50
N GLU A 74 2.89 -15.01 -6.65
CA GLU A 74 3.38 -16.07 -7.53
C GLU A 74 4.60 -16.79 -6.95
N THR A 75 5.49 -16.06 -6.26
CA THR A 75 6.72 -16.63 -5.71
C THR A 75 6.51 -17.29 -4.35
N TYR A 76 5.69 -16.67 -3.48
CA TYR A 76 5.57 -17.07 -2.06
C TYR A 76 4.14 -17.48 -1.66
N GLY A 77 3.14 -17.27 -2.52
CA GLY A 77 1.74 -17.55 -2.20
C GLY A 77 1.40 -19.03 -2.10
N ASN A 78 2.19 -19.92 -2.72
CA ASN A 78 1.92 -21.37 -2.78
C ASN A 78 0.49 -21.69 -3.27
N GLY A 79 0.04 -20.98 -4.31
CA GLY A 79 -1.31 -21.13 -4.88
C GLY A 79 -2.44 -20.43 -4.11
N ARG A 80 -2.11 -19.68 -3.05
CA ARG A 80 -3.06 -18.82 -2.32
C ARG A 80 -3.09 -17.41 -2.92
N PHE A 81 -4.09 -16.61 -2.53
CA PHE A 81 -4.21 -15.17 -2.85
C PHE A 81 -4.40 -14.77 -4.31
N ALA A 82 -4.39 -15.71 -5.26
CA ALA A 82 -4.85 -15.49 -6.63
C ALA A 82 -5.61 -16.70 -7.17
N PRO A 83 -6.67 -16.50 -7.96
CA PRO A 83 -7.31 -17.59 -8.69
C PRO A 83 -6.36 -18.25 -9.68
N ARG A 84 -6.66 -19.50 -10.04
CA ARG A 84 -5.88 -20.28 -11.01
C ARG A 84 -5.82 -19.58 -12.37
N HIS A 85 -4.66 -19.63 -13.02
CA HIS A 85 -4.51 -19.11 -14.38
C HIS A 85 -5.48 -19.78 -15.37
N GLY A 86 -5.95 -19.00 -16.34
CA GLY A 86 -6.88 -19.46 -17.38
C GLY A 86 -8.33 -19.58 -16.92
N THR A 87 -8.69 -19.14 -15.72
CA THR A 87 -10.09 -19.09 -15.27
C THR A 87 -10.69 -17.69 -15.40
N PRO A 88 -12.02 -17.55 -15.53
CA PRO A 88 -12.70 -16.26 -15.52
C PRO A 88 -12.41 -15.43 -14.24
N GLU A 89 -12.24 -16.09 -13.10
CA GLU A 89 -11.92 -15.42 -11.83
C GLU A 89 -10.54 -14.78 -11.85
N ARG A 90 -9.55 -15.38 -12.54
CA ARG A 90 -8.23 -14.75 -12.71
C ARG A 90 -8.33 -13.48 -13.54
N LEU A 91 -9.24 -13.43 -14.52
CA LEU A 91 -9.48 -12.20 -15.28
C LEU A 91 -10.05 -11.10 -14.39
N HIS A 92 -11.04 -11.42 -13.54
CA HIS A 92 -11.58 -10.45 -12.56
C HIS A 92 -10.51 -9.98 -11.57
N TYR A 93 -9.72 -10.90 -11.03
CA TYR A 93 -8.58 -10.57 -10.15
C TYR A 93 -7.63 -9.58 -10.81
N THR A 94 -7.20 -9.88 -12.04
CA THR A 94 -6.26 -9.05 -12.81
C THR A 94 -6.87 -7.69 -13.11
N TYR A 95 -8.15 -7.65 -13.50
CA TYR A 95 -8.89 -6.42 -13.73
C TYR A 95 -8.87 -5.51 -12.50
N PHE A 96 -9.25 -6.02 -11.32
CA PHE A 96 -9.31 -5.19 -10.11
C PHE A 96 -7.91 -4.77 -9.61
N LEU A 97 -6.89 -5.61 -9.79
CA LEU A 97 -5.52 -5.27 -9.47
C LEU A 97 -5.04 -4.05 -10.27
N HIS A 98 -5.32 -4.01 -11.58
CA HIS A 98 -4.98 -2.88 -12.43
C HIS A 98 -5.92 -1.68 -12.24
N TYR A 99 -7.21 -1.91 -12.06
CA TYR A 99 -8.22 -0.86 -11.84
C TYR A 99 -7.87 0.04 -10.65
N ALA A 100 -7.36 -0.56 -9.56
CA ALA A 100 -6.97 0.16 -8.35
C ALA A 100 -5.97 1.30 -8.67
N GLU A 101 -4.88 1.01 -9.39
CA GLU A 101 -3.86 2.03 -9.69
C GLU A 101 -4.16 2.82 -10.98
N GLY A 102 -4.73 2.17 -11.99
CA GLY A 102 -4.94 2.75 -13.32
C GLY A 102 -6.17 3.65 -13.44
N SER A 103 -7.22 3.41 -12.65
CA SER A 103 -8.48 4.15 -12.76
C SER A 103 -8.90 4.79 -11.44
N LEU A 104 -8.89 4.03 -10.34
CA LEU A 104 -9.36 4.52 -9.05
C LEU A 104 -8.41 5.57 -8.45
N MET A 105 -7.09 5.32 -8.46
CA MET A 105 -6.12 6.23 -7.88
C MET A 105 -6.09 7.63 -8.55
N PRO A 106 -6.10 7.76 -9.89
CA PRO A 106 -6.22 9.07 -10.54
C PRO A 106 -7.50 9.82 -10.14
N LEU A 107 -8.64 9.13 -10.03
CA LEU A 107 -9.90 9.71 -9.59
C LEU A 107 -9.83 10.20 -8.13
N LEU A 108 -9.27 9.39 -7.23
CA LEU A 108 -9.08 9.77 -5.83
C LEU A 108 -8.15 10.97 -5.68
N PHE A 109 -7.07 11.00 -6.46
CA PHE A 109 -6.15 12.15 -6.50
C PHE A 109 -6.86 13.41 -6.98
N MET A 110 -7.58 13.35 -8.10
CA MET A 110 -8.33 14.49 -8.62
C MET A 110 -9.40 14.97 -7.64
N LYS A 111 -10.11 14.06 -6.97
CA LYS A 111 -11.10 14.41 -5.95
C LYS A 111 -10.44 15.14 -4.78
N ARG A 112 -9.28 14.67 -4.29
CA ARG A 112 -8.52 15.34 -3.24
C ARG A 112 -7.97 16.70 -3.70
N ALA A 113 -7.52 16.82 -4.94
CA ALA A 113 -7.02 18.09 -5.49
C ALA A 113 -8.14 19.13 -5.65
N LYS A 114 -9.33 18.71 -6.10
CA LYS A 114 -10.51 19.57 -6.26
C LYS A 114 -11.23 19.88 -4.95
N SER A 115 -10.96 19.12 -3.90
CA SER A 115 -11.48 19.32 -2.55
C SER A 115 -10.31 19.52 -1.58
N PRO A 116 -9.67 20.71 -1.55
CA PRO A 116 -8.69 21.01 -0.50
C PRO A 116 -9.44 20.95 0.83
N GLN A 117 -9.38 19.81 1.50
CA GLN A 117 -10.03 19.59 2.78
C GLN A 117 -9.44 20.60 3.77
N LYS A 118 -10.17 21.69 4.03
CA LYS A 118 -10.42 22.08 5.42
C LYS A 118 -11.45 21.09 5.96
N LEU A 119 -11.03 19.83 6.15
CA LEU A 119 -11.82 18.93 6.97
C LEU A 119 -11.46 19.29 8.39
N ASP A 120 -12.27 20.15 9.01
CA ASP A 120 -12.20 20.32 10.46
C ASP A 120 -12.45 18.93 11.07
N LEU A 121 -11.49 18.43 11.84
CA LEU A 121 -11.61 17.15 12.53
C LEU A 121 -12.85 17.14 13.45
N ARG A 122 -13.33 18.31 13.90
CA ARG A 122 -14.62 18.44 14.61
C ARG A 122 -15.81 18.09 13.72
N ASP A 123 -15.85 18.58 12.49
CA ASP A 123 -16.99 18.33 11.58
C ASP A 123 -17.04 16.85 11.16
N TYR A 124 -15.87 16.23 10.94
CA TYR A 124 -15.80 14.80 10.69
C TYR A 124 -16.28 13.99 11.91
N TYR A 125 -15.76 14.27 13.10
CA TYR A 125 -16.14 13.56 14.34
C TYR A 125 -17.63 13.73 14.69
N LEU A 126 -18.20 14.92 14.48
CA LEU A 126 -19.61 15.19 14.75
C LEU A 126 -20.55 14.57 13.69
N SER A 127 -20.11 14.49 12.43
CA SER A 127 -20.90 13.84 11.36
C SER A 127 -20.96 12.32 11.53
N THR A 128 -19.89 11.68 11.99
CA THR A 128 -19.85 10.23 12.25
C THR A 128 -20.64 9.82 13.50
N ARG A 129 -20.83 10.73 14.46
CA ARG A 129 -21.58 10.47 15.70
C ARG A 129 -23.08 10.28 15.47
N ARG A 130 -23.63 10.79 14.37
CA ARG A 130 -25.06 10.59 14.01
C ARG A 130 -25.31 9.30 13.22
N ALA A 131 -24.27 8.66 12.69
CA ALA A 131 -24.42 7.56 11.72
C ALA A 131 -24.03 6.17 12.27
N VAL A 132 -23.64 6.05 13.54
CA VAL A 132 -23.25 4.77 14.14
C VAL A 132 -23.99 4.57 15.47
N PRO A 133 -24.96 3.64 15.58
CA PRO A 133 -25.40 3.20 16.90
C PRO A 133 -24.22 2.49 17.57
N ALA A 134 -24.00 2.81 18.85
CA ALA A 134 -22.86 2.39 19.65
C ALA A 134 -22.48 0.91 19.44
N PHE A 135 -21.44 0.67 18.64
CA PHE A 135 -20.80 -0.63 18.52
C PHE A 135 -19.53 -0.61 19.40
N VAL A 136 -19.70 -1.11 20.62
CA VAL A 136 -18.74 -1.74 21.56
C VAL A 136 -17.28 -1.24 21.58
N PRO A 137 -16.71 -0.90 22.75
CA PRO A 137 -15.32 -0.45 22.85
C PRO A 137 -14.35 -1.62 22.67
N ALA A 138 -13.56 -1.60 21.60
CA ALA A 138 -12.36 -2.44 21.53
C ALA A 138 -11.33 -1.90 22.53
N ARG A 139 -11.11 -2.64 23.64
CA ARG A 139 -9.98 -2.43 24.56
C ARG A 139 -8.69 -2.57 23.77
N ILE A 140 -7.90 -1.51 23.73
CA ILE A 140 -6.48 -1.56 23.34
C ILE A 140 -5.78 -2.45 24.38
N PRO A 141 -5.05 -3.51 23.99
CA PRO A 141 -4.25 -4.27 24.94
C PRO A 141 -3.06 -3.42 25.45
N PRO A 142 -2.65 -3.56 26.72
CA PRO A 142 -1.48 -2.86 27.23
C PRO A 142 -0.22 -3.36 26.50
N ARG A 143 0.72 -2.44 26.26
CA ARG A 143 2.05 -2.78 25.72
C ARG A 143 2.72 -3.79 26.66
N CYS A 144 3.22 -4.88 26.09
CA CYS A 144 4.10 -5.84 26.75
C CYS A 144 5.52 -5.24 26.91
N PRO A 145 6.33 -5.83 27.82
CA PRO A 145 6.94 -5.15 28.98
C PRO A 145 8.08 -4.18 28.68
#